data_AF-A0AAU3H621-F1
#
_entry.id   AF-A0AAU3H621-F1
#
_cell.length_a   1.000
_cell.length_b   1.000
_cell.length_c   1.000
_cell.angle_alpha   90.00
_cell.angle_beta   90.00
_cell.angle_gamma   90.00
#
_symmetry.space_group_name_H-M   'P 1'
#
loop_
_entity.id
_entity.type
_entity.pdbx_description
1 polymer ?
#
loop_
_entity_poly.entity_id
_entity_poly.type
_entity_poly.pdbx_seq_one_letter_code
_entity_poly.pdbx_strand_id
1 'polypeptide(L)'
;MTDRGGHGLGEASHGGGTDEDMKRELDVTFRHVRGRSPFDIAAYRRSALSHAARGKLQATAFAALEQAQWDIVGRALDAPVAELLSGGTATRTRLPVYANSNRAVTDGFRAIKAAVFDDFPALTAPAQDIAAAKELGIARAEAVPSPPRSAPICARACRTWPGWSTQGARCRGGTNCWLCTSGSRTASWWCPRAPASVFGWTTPS
;
A
#
# COMPACT_ATOMS: atom_id res chain seq x y z
N MET A 1 -8.20 26.95 2.54
CA MET A 1 -7.69 28.33 2.45
C MET A 1 -7.59 28.89 3.86
N THR A 2 -6.52 29.59 4.20
CA THR A 2 -6.30 30.22 5.52
C THR A 2 -6.69 31.69 5.47
N ASP A 3 -6.85 32.30 6.64
CA ASP A 3 -7.09 33.73 6.83
C ASP A 3 -5.99 34.62 6.22
N ARG A 4 -4.74 34.14 6.18
CA ARG A 4 -3.60 34.80 5.54
C ARG A 4 -3.45 34.48 4.04
N GLY A 5 -4.47 33.93 3.40
CA GLY A 5 -4.48 33.62 1.97
C GLY A 5 -3.70 32.35 1.57
N GLY A 6 -3.15 31.61 2.54
CA GLY A 6 -2.48 30.33 2.29
C GLY A 6 -3.47 29.24 1.89
N HIS A 7 -3.04 28.28 1.06
CA HIS A 7 -3.84 27.11 0.74
C HIS A 7 -2.93 25.90 0.59
N GLY A 8 -3.51 24.72 0.83
CA GLY A 8 -2.84 23.45 0.62
C GLY A 8 -3.81 22.43 0.07
N LEU A 9 -3.25 21.38 -0.52
CA LEU A 9 -3.96 20.32 -1.21
C LEU A 9 -3.86 19.01 -0.43
N GLY A 10 -4.97 18.28 -0.43
CA GLY A 10 -5.05 16.94 0.12
C GLY A 10 -5.93 16.09 -0.75
N GLU A 11 -5.58 14.82 -0.90
CA GLU A 11 -6.32 13.86 -1.71
C GLU A 11 -7.37 13.16 -0.85
N ALA A 12 -8.59 13.12 -1.37
CA ALA A 12 -9.74 12.51 -0.70
C ALA A 12 -10.38 11.43 -1.57
N SER A 13 -9.63 10.79 -2.46
CA SER A 13 -10.18 9.75 -3.32
C SER A 13 -10.43 8.49 -2.48
N HIS A 14 -11.63 7.94 -2.59
CA HIS A 14 -12.06 6.80 -1.82
C HIS A 14 -12.61 5.70 -2.74
N GLY A 15 -12.27 4.45 -2.44
CA GLY A 15 -12.65 3.29 -3.27
C GLY A 15 -14.12 2.84 -3.14
N GLY A 16 -15.06 3.73 -2.80
CA GLY A 16 -16.49 3.42 -2.70
C GLY A 16 -17.30 4.44 -1.90
N GLY A 17 -18.55 4.68 -2.30
CA GLY A 17 -19.38 5.81 -1.85
C GLY A 17 -19.56 6.86 -2.97
N THR A 18 -20.18 7.99 -2.67
CA THR A 18 -20.32 9.12 -3.62
C THR A 18 -19.41 10.30 -3.26
N ASP A 19 -19.08 11.15 -4.24
CA ASP A 19 -18.36 12.40 -4.01
C ASP A 19 -19.13 13.32 -3.05
N GLU A 20 -20.46 13.29 -3.09
CA GLU A 20 -21.34 14.01 -2.17
C GLU A 20 -21.17 13.54 -0.72
N ASP A 21 -21.00 12.24 -0.50
CA ASP A 21 -20.72 11.69 0.83
C ASP A 21 -19.36 12.16 1.33
N MET A 22 -18.35 12.16 0.47
CA MET A 22 -17.02 12.67 0.81
C MET A 22 -17.05 14.18 1.13
N LYS A 23 -17.76 14.99 0.36
CA LYS A 23 -17.93 16.43 0.65
C LYS A 23 -18.58 16.66 2.02
N ARG A 24 -19.65 15.91 2.33
CA ARG A 24 -20.29 15.97 3.65
C ARG A 24 -19.35 15.55 4.78
N GLU A 25 -18.57 14.50 4.55
CA GLU A 25 -17.59 14.01 5.54
C GLU A 25 -16.43 14.99 5.75
N LEU A 26 -15.98 15.65 4.68
CA LEU A 26 -14.99 16.73 4.77
C LEU A 26 -15.53 17.90 5.58
N ASP A 27 -16.79 18.31 5.41
CA ASP A 27 -17.40 19.39 6.20
C ASP A 27 -17.47 19.06 7.70
N VAL A 28 -17.76 17.78 8.04
CA VAL A 28 -17.74 17.30 9.42
C VAL A 28 -16.31 17.31 9.97
N THR A 29 -15.37 16.72 9.23
CA THR A 29 -13.98 16.58 9.67
C THR A 29 -13.27 17.95 9.75
N PHE A 30 -13.63 18.90 8.89
CA PHE A 30 -13.04 20.24 8.85
C PHE A 30 -13.27 21.03 10.14
N ARG A 31 -14.30 20.71 10.93
CA ARG A 31 -14.54 21.33 12.25
C ARG A 31 -13.35 21.17 13.20
N HIS A 32 -12.53 20.14 13.02
CA HIS A 32 -11.34 19.90 13.84
C HIS A 32 -10.16 20.82 13.52
N VAL A 33 -10.16 21.47 12.34
CA VAL A 33 -9.09 22.40 11.91
C VAL A 33 -9.57 23.84 11.74
N ARG A 34 -10.89 24.07 11.65
CA ARG A 34 -11.45 25.40 11.45
C ARG A 34 -11.02 26.36 12.56
N GLY A 35 -10.46 27.51 12.17
CA GLY A 35 -10.00 28.55 13.10
C GLY A 35 -8.72 28.20 13.87
N ARG A 36 -8.04 27.10 13.52
CA ARG A 36 -6.76 26.70 14.12
C ARG A 36 -5.60 27.00 13.19
N SER A 37 -4.40 27.04 13.75
CA SER A 37 -3.20 27.16 12.95
C SER A 37 -2.99 25.88 12.13
N PRO A 38 -2.62 25.96 10.85
CA PRO A 38 -2.22 24.79 10.07
C PRO A 38 -0.97 24.09 10.63
N PHE A 39 -0.22 24.75 11.52
CA PHE A 39 0.90 24.17 12.25
C PHE A 39 0.46 23.24 13.40
N ASP A 40 -0.81 23.28 13.81
CA ASP A 40 -1.35 22.49 14.92
C ASP A 40 -1.71 21.05 14.53
N ILE A 41 -0.94 20.43 13.64
CA ILE A 41 -1.20 19.09 13.05
C ILE A 41 -1.34 18.02 14.14
N ALA A 42 -0.50 18.07 15.18
CA ALA A 42 -0.61 17.13 16.30
C ALA A 42 -1.91 17.30 17.09
N ALA A 43 -2.40 18.53 17.25
CA ALA A 43 -3.69 18.78 17.91
C ALA A 43 -4.85 18.31 17.03
N TYR A 44 -4.75 18.52 15.71
CA TYR A 44 -5.70 17.97 14.74
C TYR A 44 -5.78 16.44 14.86
N ARG A 45 -4.64 15.75 14.74
CA ARG A 45 -4.54 14.29 14.89
C ARG A 45 -5.21 13.83 16.18
N ARG A 46 -4.84 14.38 17.34
CA ARG A 46 -5.44 14.01 18.63
C ARG A 46 -6.97 14.20 18.65
N SER A 47 -7.46 15.28 18.05
CA SER A 47 -8.89 15.61 18.10
C SER A 47 -9.76 14.81 17.13
N ALA A 48 -9.21 14.41 15.98
CA ALA A 48 -9.97 13.80 14.89
C ALA A 48 -9.71 12.30 14.72
N LEU A 49 -8.69 11.73 15.40
CA LEU A 49 -8.30 10.32 15.24
C LEU A 49 -9.43 9.35 15.61
N SER A 50 -10.21 9.63 16.68
CA SER A 50 -11.34 8.79 17.07
C SER A 50 -12.45 8.78 16.01
N HIS A 51 -12.66 9.91 15.33
CA HIS A 51 -13.60 10.02 14.22
C HIS A 51 -13.09 9.29 12.97
N ALA A 52 -11.81 9.46 12.63
CA ALA A 52 -11.15 8.76 11.53
C ALA A 52 -11.24 7.22 11.68
N ALA A 53 -11.17 6.71 12.90
CA ALA A 53 -11.24 5.28 13.19
C ALA A 53 -12.62 4.63 12.91
N ARG A 54 -13.67 5.42 12.61
CA ARG A 54 -15.03 4.93 12.39
C ARG A 54 -15.24 4.26 11.03
N GLY A 55 -14.37 4.51 10.06
CA GLY A 55 -14.53 3.94 8.73
C GLY A 55 -13.60 4.53 7.69
N LYS A 56 -13.62 3.94 6.50
CA LYS A 56 -12.76 4.34 5.38
C LYS A 56 -13.04 5.76 4.91
N LEU A 57 -14.30 6.16 4.83
CA LEU A 57 -14.70 7.50 4.41
C LEU A 57 -14.11 8.56 5.36
N GLN A 58 -14.28 8.35 6.68
CA GLN A 58 -13.75 9.23 7.72
C GLN A 58 -12.22 9.26 7.71
N ALA A 59 -11.58 8.10 7.56
CA ALA A 59 -10.13 8.01 7.48
C ALA A 59 -9.56 8.74 6.26
N THR A 60 -10.22 8.65 5.10
CA THR A 60 -9.83 9.38 3.89
C THR A 60 -9.98 10.90 4.07
N ALA A 61 -11.12 11.37 4.59
CA ALA A 61 -11.31 12.80 4.89
C ALA A 61 -10.28 13.32 5.91
N PHE A 62 -9.96 12.51 6.91
CA PHE A 62 -8.92 12.82 7.89
C PHE A 62 -7.55 12.98 7.24
N ALA A 63 -7.15 12.01 6.42
CA ALA A 63 -5.87 12.03 5.72
C ALA A 63 -5.76 13.23 4.76
N ALA A 64 -6.84 13.54 4.03
CA ALA A 64 -6.89 14.68 3.12
C ALA A 64 -6.60 16.01 3.84
N LEU A 65 -7.24 16.25 4.98
CA LEU A 65 -7.03 17.48 5.75
C LEU A 65 -5.65 17.53 6.43
N GLU A 66 -5.09 16.39 6.82
CA GLU A 66 -3.72 16.33 7.31
C GLU A 66 -2.69 16.66 6.22
N GLN A 67 -2.86 16.09 5.02
CA GLN A 67 -2.03 16.39 3.85
C GLN A 67 -2.10 17.88 3.49
N ALA A 68 -3.30 18.46 3.49
CA ALA A 68 -3.49 19.88 3.21
C ALA A 68 -2.80 20.78 4.25
N GLN A 69 -2.79 20.40 5.53
CA GLN A 69 -2.01 21.12 6.55
C GLN A 69 -0.52 21.04 6.28
N TRP A 70 0.02 19.85 5.95
CA TRP A 70 1.43 19.69 5.60
C TRP A 70 1.83 20.49 4.36
N ASP A 71 0.98 20.55 3.32
CA ASP A 71 1.22 21.38 2.15
C ASP A 71 1.24 22.89 2.52
N ILE A 72 0.30 23.35 3.35
CA ILE A 72 0.32 24.73 3.87
C ILE A 72 1.60 25.00 4.66
N VAL A 73 2.00 24.11 5.56
CA VAL A 73 3.20 24.27 6.39
C VAL A 73 4.46 24.29 5.53
N GLY A 74 4.57 23.39 4.55
CA GLY A 74 5.70 23.35 3.61
C GLY A 74 5.83 24.66 2.84
N ARG A 75 4.72 25.17 2.29
CA ARG A 75 4.71 26.46 1.58
C ARG A 75 5.00 27.65 2.49
N ALA A 76 4.46 27.65 3.72
CA ALA A 76 4.68 28.74 4.67
C ALA A 76 6.14 28.81 5.16
N LEU A 77 6.84 27.67 5.18
CA LEU A 77 8.25 27.58 5.58
C LEU A 77 9.21 27.60 4.38
N ASP A 78 8.70 27.67 3.15
CA ASP A 78 9.47 27.53 1.92
C ASP A 78 10.36 26.26 1.92
N ALA A 79 9.78 25.15 2.38
CA ALA A 79 10.49 23.90 2.61
C ALA A 79 9.73 22.69 2.04
N PRO A 80 10.42 21.73 1.39
CA PRO A 80 9.80 20.47 0.99
C PRO A 80 9.25 19.71 2.20
N VAL A 81 8.00 19.22 2.11
CA VAL A 81 7.38 18.42 3.19
C VAL A 81 8.24 17.20 3.58
N ALA A 82 8.93 16.58 2.61
CA ALA A 82 9.82 15.46 2.88
C ALA A 82 10.99 15.83 3.83
N GLU A 83 11.52 17.05 3.74
CA GLU A 83 12.55 17.54 4.65
C GLU A 83 11.99 17.80 6.04
N LEU A 84 10.79 18.41 6.12
CA LEU A 84 10.10 18.62 7.39
C LEU A 84 9.83 17.31 8.14
N LEU A 85 9.44 16.25 7.42
CA LEU A 85 9.15 14.93 8.00
C LEU A 85 10.41 14.14 8.38
N SER A 86 11.55 14.41 7.73
CA SER A 86 12.82 13.70 7.97
C SER A 86 13.79 14.46 8.89
N GLY A 87 13.40 15.64 9.39
CA GLY A 87 14.29 16.51 10.15
C GLY A 87 15.45 17.06 9.30
N GLY A 88 15.21 17.32 8.01
CA GLY A 88 16.20 17.85 7.07
C GLY A 88 17.18 16.81 6.52
N THR A 89 17.03 15.53 6.86
CA THR A 89 17.93 14.47 6.39
C THR A 89 17.28 13.64 5.28
N ALA A 90 17.59 14.00 4.03
CA ALA A 90 17.18 13.19 2.88
C ALA A 90 17.83 11.79 2.98
N THR A 91 17.05 10.79 3.37
CA THR A 91 17.54 9.41 3.52
C THR A 91 17.81 8.76 2.16
N ARG A 92 17.22 9.29 1.08
CA ARG A 92 17.38 8.81 -0.30
C ARG A 92 17.24 9.96 -1.30
N THR A 93 18.09 9.98 -2.32
CA THR A 93 18.01 10.93 -3.46
C THR A 93 17.07 10.45 -4.57
N ARG A 94 16.73 9.15 -4.60
CA ARG A 94 15.79 8.55 -5.54
C ARG A 94 14.96 7.49 -4.83
N LEU A 95 13.66 7.44 -5.13
CA LEU A 95 12.74 6.42 -4.62
C LEU A 95 12.45 5.39 -5.70
N PRO A 96 12.70 4.09 -5.46
CA PRO A 96 12.27 3.05 -6.39
C PRO A 96 10.74 2.97 -6.38
N VAL A 97 10.14 3.04 -7.56
CA VAL A 97 8.69 2.90 -7.76
C VAL A 97 8.36 1.55 -8.40
N TYR A 98 7.14 1.07 -8.19
CA TYR A 98 6.61 -0.11 -8.85
C TYR A 98 5.31 0.24 -9.55
N ALA A 99 4.98 -0.49 -10.63
CA ALA A 99 3.71 -0.35 -11.31
C ALA A 99 2.80 -1.55 -11.01
N ASN A 100 1.49 -1.28 -10.96
CA ASN A 100 0.45 -2.29 -10.84
C ASN A 100 -0.23 -2.45 -12.21
N SER A 101 0.45 -3.11 -13.15
CA SER A 101 -0.02 -3.29 -14.52
C SER A 101 0.60 -4.54 -15.15
N ASN A 102 -0.19 -5.30 -15.90
CA ASN A 102 0.30 -6.42 -16.71
C ASN A 102 1.22 -5.95 -17.86
N ARG A 103 1.24 -4.64 -18.16
CA ARG A 103 2.14 -4.00 -19.14
C ARG A 103 3.38 -3.36 -18.51
N ALA A 104 3.53 -3.41 -17.19
CA ALA A 104 4.63 -2.73 -16.52
C ALA A 104 6.04 -3.19 -16.97
N VAL A 105 6.19 -4.45 -17.42
CA VAL A 105 7.46 -4.93 -17.99
C VAL A 105 7.79 -4.18 -19.28
N THR A 106 6.82 -4.03 -20.19
CA THR A 106 7.02 -3.35 -21.48
C THR A 106 7.25 -1.85 -21.30
N ASP A 107 6.71 -1.27 -20.23
CA ASP A 107 6.88 0.14 -19.88
C ASP A 107 8.23 0.41 -19.15
N GLY A 108 9.09 -0.61 -19.03
CA GLY A 108 10.44 -0.49 -18.48
C GLY A 108 10.52 -0.54 -16.95
N PHE A 109 9.45 -0.92 -16.24
CA PHE A 109 9.49 -1.06 -14.79
C PHE A 109 10.33 -2.28 -14.39
N ARG A 110 11.20 -2.05 -13.41
CA ARG A 110 12.06 -3.08 -12.80
C ARG A 110 11.43 -3.71 -11.55
N ALA A 111 10.20 -3.36 -11.21
CA ALA A 111 9.44 -3.96 -10.12
C ALA A 111 7.95 -3.83 -10.44
N ILE A 112 7.22 -4.94 -10.30
CA ILE A 112 5.81 -5.01 -10.69
C ILE A 112 5.01 -5.59 -9.55
N LYS A 113 3.89 -4.93 -9.25
CA LYS A 113 2.84 -5.55 -8.46
C LYS A 113 1.92 -6.30 -9.40
N ALA A 114 1.98 -7.63 -9.35
CA ALA A 114 1.18 -8.49 -10.21
C ALA A 114 -0.16 -8.80 -9.51
N ALA A 115 -1.24 -8.43 -10.17
CA ALA A 115 -2.63 -8.61 -9.76
C ALA A 115 -3.17 -10.01 -10.10
N VAL A 116 -2.31 -11.03 -10.02
CA VAL A 116 -2.60 -12.37 -10.58
C VAL A 116 -3.81 -13.06 -9.92
N PHE A 117 -4.15 -12.64 -8.69
CA PHE A 117 -5.30 -13.12 -7.91
C PHE A 117 -6.38 -12.04 -7.69
N ASP A 118 -6.44 -10.98 -8.48
CA ASP A 118 -7.42 -9.90 -8.24
C ASP A 118 -8.89 -10.37 -8.38
N ASP A 119 -9.13 -11.39 -9.22
CA ASP A 119 -10.42 -12.05 -9.46
C ASP A 119 -10.70 -13.21 -8.50
N PHE A 120 -9.89 -13.39 -7.45
CA PHE A 120 -10.06 -14.50 -6.52
C PHE A 120 -11.40 -14.38 -5.76
N PRO A 121 -12.26 -15.42 -5.77
CA PRO A 121 -13.58 -15.34 -5.17
C PRO A 121 -13.52 -15.26 -3.64
N ALA A 122 -14.64 -14.92 -3.01
CA ALA A 122 -14.77 -15.02 -1.57
C ALA A 122 -14.51 -16.46 -1.09
N LEU A 123 -13.95 -16.64 0.11
CA LEU A 123 -13.67 -17.98 0.65
C LEU A 123 -14.94 -18.79 0.99
N THR A 124 -16.10 -18.13 0.99
CA THR A 124 -17.41 -18.77 1.11
C THR A 124 -17.93 -19.30 -0.22
N ALA A 125 -17.23 -19.06 -1.33
CA ALA A 125 -17.56 -19.62 -2.63
C ALA A 125 -17.35 -21.15 -2.64
N PRO A 126 -17.97 -21.87 -3.58
CA PRO A 126 -17.74 -23.29 -3.77
C PRO A 126 -16.24 -23.63 -3.88
N ALA A 127 -15.82 -24.74 -3.26
CA ALA A 127 -14.42 -25.16 -3.23
C ALA A 127 -13.80 -25.31 -4.63
N GLN A 128 -14.61 -25.72 -5.61
CA GLN A 128 -14.19 -25.81 -7.02
C GLN A 128 -13.81 -24.44 -7.61
N ASP A 129 -14.53 -23.37 -7.27
CA ASP A 129 -14.29 -22.03 -7.79
C ASP A 129 -13.03 -21.43 -7.16
N ILE A 130 -12.83 -21.70 -5.87
CA ILE A 130 -11.61 -21.33 -5.14
C ILE A 130 -10.40 -22.05 -5.75
N ALA A 131 -10.52 -23.36 -6.04
CA ALA A 131 -9.46 -24.14 -6.65
C ALA A 131 -9.13 -23.64 -8.08
N ALA A 132 -10.16 -23.40 -8.91
CA ALA A 132 -9.98 -22.86 -10.26
C ALA A 132 -9.32 -21.48 -10.25
N ALA A 133 -9.74 -20.58 -9.36
CA ALA A 133 -9.15 -19.26 -9.22
C ALA A 133 -7.70 -19.30 -8.72
N LYS A 134 -7.37 -20.26 -7.85
CA LYS A 134 -6.00 -20.51 -7.40
C LYS A 134 -5.12 -20.94 -8.57
N GLU A 135 -5.53 -21.95 -9.33
CA GLU A 135 -4.76 -22.46 -10.47
C GLU A 135 -4.60 -21.37 -11.55
N LEU A 136 -5.66 -20.60 -11.82
CA LEU A 136 -5.59 -19.47 -12.76
C LEU A 136 -4.58 -18.40 -12.30
N GLY A 137 -4.56 -18.06 -11.01
CA GLY A 137 -3.61 -17.08 -10.50
C GLY A 137 -2.15 -17.57 -10.51
N ILE A 138 -1.91 -18.87 -10.29
CA ILE A 138 -0.59 -19.49 -10.48
C ILE A 138 -0.18 -19.39 -11.95
N ALA A 139 -1.04 -19.80 -12.88
CA ALA A 139 -0.76 -19.71 -14.32
C ALA A 139 -0.48 -18.27 -14.78
N ARG A 140 -1.22 -17.29 -14.26
CA ARG A 140 -0.97 -15.86 -14.51
C ARG A 140 0.38 -15.41 -13.97
N ALA A 141 0.80 -15.89 -12.79
CA ALA A 141 2.11 -15.57 -12.22
C ALA A 141 3.25 -16.15 -13.05
N GLU A 142 3.10 -17.38 -13.56
CA GLU A 142 4.08 -18.02 -14.46
C GLU A 142 4.15 -17.32 -15.82
N ALA A 143 3.03 -16.78 -16.31
CA ALA A 143 2.97 -16.04 -17.56
C ALA A 143 3.56 -14.62 -17.47
N VAL A 144 3.79 -14.07 -16.27
CA VAL A 144 4.49 -12.79 -16.13
C VAL A 144 5.94 -12.99 -16.60
N PRO A 145 6.38 -12.28 -17.66
CA PRO A 145 7.76 -12.38 -18.11
C PRO A 145 8.71 -12.11 -16.96
N SER A 146 9.67 -13.00 -16.75
CA SER A 146 10.64 -12.84 -15.67
C SER A 146 11.35 -11.51 -15.84
N PRO A 147 11.26 -10.58 -14.88
CA PRO A 147 12.01 -9.35 -14.98
C PRO A 147 13.51 -9.71 -14.84
N PRO A 148 14.44 -8.84 -15.30
CA PRO A 148 15.87 -9.08 -15.15
C PRO A 148 16.20 -9.44 -13.70
N ARG A 149 17.10 -10.41 -13.47
CA ARG A 149 17.35 -11.15 -12.20
C ARG A 149 17.29 -10.36 -10.88
N SER A 150 17.49 -9.04 -10.91
CA SER A 150 17.50 -8.11 -9.78
C SER A 150 16.14 -7.47 -9.42
N ALA A 151 15.05 -7.81 -10.09
CA ALA A 151 13.77 -7.10 -10.02
C ALA A 151 12.71 -7.83 -9.16
N PRO A 152 12.24 -7.26 -8.03
CA PRO A 152 11.24 -7.91 -7.17
C PRO A 152 9.84 -7.93 -7.82
N ILE A 153 9.14 -9.06 -7.69
CA ILE A 153 7.71 -9.19 -8.02
C ILE A 153 6.91 -9.20 -6.71
N CYS A 154 5.91 -8.33 -6.61
CA CYS A 154 4.98 -8.28 -5.48
C CYS A 154 3.61 -8.79 -5.93
N ALA A 155 3.10 -9.88 -5.38
CA ALA A 155 1.74 -10.33 -5.71
C ALA A 155 0.73 -9.72 -4.73
N ARG A 156 -0.44 -9.25 -5.21
CA ARG A 156 -1.56 -8.90 -4.31
C ARG A 156 -2.28 -10.20 -3.90
N ALA A 157 -2.12 -10.61 -2.66
CA ALA A 157 -2.96 -11.62 -2.01
C ALA A 157 -3.34 -11.13 -0.62
N CYS A 158 -4.25 -10.15 -0.55
CA CYS A 158 -4.73 -9.67 0.75
C CYS A 158 -6.14 -9.10 0.63
N ARG A 159 -7.13 -9.99 0.67
CA ARG A 159 -8.43 -9.70 1.28
C ARG A 159 -8.56 -10.61 2.50
N THR A 160 -8.27 -10.03 3.67
CA THR A 160 -8.67 -10.46 5.04
C THR A 160 -8.62 -11.95 5.36
N TRP A 161 -7.47 -12.41 5.86
CA TRP A 161 -7.29 -13.69 6.55
C TRP A 161 -7.02 -13.45 8.05
N PRO A 162 -7.74 -14.07 9.00
CA PRO A 162 -7.27 -14.18 10.38
C PRO A 162 -6.14 -15.22 10.47
N GLY A 163 -4.96 -14.83 10.97
CA GLY A 163 -3.83 -15.75 11.25
C GLY A 163 -2.70 -15.82 10.21
N TRP A 164 -2.65 -14.91 9.23
CA TRP A 164 -1.56 -14.82 8.26
C TRP A 164 -0.54 -13.74 8.67
N SER A 165 0.75 -14.04 8.59
CA SER A 165 1.85 -13.08 8.76
C SER A 165 2.57 -12.84 7.43
N THR A 166 3.01 -11.60 7.20
CA THR A 166 3.85 -11.26 6.06
C THR A 166 5.25 -11.84 6.29
N GLN A 167 5.57 -13.00 5.70
CA GLN A 167 6.93 -13.52 5.68
C GLN A 167 7.56 -13.26 4.32
N GLY A 168 8.66 -12.50 4.30
CA GLY A 168 9.43 -12.30 3.08
C GLY A 168 10.20 -13.57 2.72
N ALA A 169 10.10 -14.04 1.48
CA ALA A 169 10.91 -15.14 0.97
C ALA A 169 11.97 -14.62 -0.01
N ARG A 170 13.23 -15.04 0.17
CA ARG A 170 14.32 -14.81 -0.80
C ARG A 170 14.40 -16.00 -1.74
N CYS A 171 14.15 -15.80 -3.03
CA CYS A 171 14.48 -16.81 -4.05
C CYS A 171 15.99 -16.79 -4.30
N ARG A 172 16.64 -17.97 -4.50
CA ARG A 172 18.07 -18.01 -4.87
C ARG A 172 18.25 -17.31 -6.23
N GLY A 173 19.09 -16.27 -6.25
CA GLY A 173 19.28 -15.36 -7.38
C GLY A 173 19.20 -13.87 -7.01
N GLY A 174 18.79 -13.56 -5.77
CA GLY A 174 18.72 -12.19 -5.25
C GLY A 174 17.39 -11.49 -5.46
N THR A 175 16.43 -12.15 -6.12
CA THR A 175 15.08 -11.65 -6.34
C THR A 175 14.24 -11.86 -5.07
N ASN A 176 13.85 -10.77 -4.42
CA ASN A 176 12.91 -10.81 -3.31
C ASN A 176 11.49 -10.90 -3.87
N CYS A 177 10.77 -11.99 -3.58
CA CYS A 177 9.34 -12.10 -3.87
C CYS A 177 8.58 -12.02 -2.55
N TRP A 178 7.60 -11.11 -2.49
CA TRP A 178 6.71 -11.01 -1.33
C TRP A 178 5.39 -11.70 -1.67
N LEU A 179 5.16 -12.86 -1.06
CA LEU A 179 3.91 -13.61 -1.06
C LEU A 179 3.48 -13.83 0.38
N CYS A 180 2.18 -13.72 0.67
CA CYS A 180 1.64 -14.08 1.97
C CYS A 180 1.48 -15.62 2.06
N THR A 181 1.76 -16.23 3.21
CA THR A 181 1.64 -17.69 3.43
C THR A 181 0.88 -18.02 4.73
N SER A 182 0.13 -19.14 4.75
CA SER A 182 -0.52 -19.69 5.96
C SER A 182 0.41 -20.56 6.81
N GLY A 183 0.39 -20.37 8.13
CA GLY A 183 1.00 -21.28 9.08
C GLY A 183 0.42 -22.70 9.01
N SER A 184 1.32 -23.69 9.05
CA SER A 184 1.12 -25.16 9.09
C SER A 184 0.90 -25.92 7.78
N ARG A 185 0.63 -25.28 6.64
CA ARG A 185 0.73 -25.93 5.32
C ARG A 185 1.47 -25.03 4.34
N THR A 186 2.73 -25.34 4.14
CA THR A 186 3.53 -24.85 3.02
C THR A 186 2.82 -25.21 1.73
N ALA A 187 2.38 -24.22 0.95
CA ALA A 187 2.33 -24.42 -0.48
C ALA A 187 3.78 -24.71 -0.90
N SER A 188 4.04 -25.92 -1.38
CA SER A 188 5.35 -26.30 -1.89
C SER A 188 5.74 -25.32 -2.98
N TRP A 189 6.74 -24.48 -2.68
CA TRP A 189 7.26 -23.45 -3.56
C TRP A 189 7.93 -24.08 -4.77
N TRP A 190 7.48 -23.71 -5.98
CA TRP A 190 8.26 -23.92 -7.19
C TRP A 190 9.09 -22.67 -7.48
N CYS A 191 10.34 -22.67 -7.02
CA CYS A 191 11.37 -21.81 -7.58
C CYS A 191 11.86 -22.53 -8.85
N PRO A 192 11.71 -21.97 -10.07
CA PRO A 192 11.70 -22.76 -11.31
C PRO A 192 13.02 -23.48 -11.67
N ARG A 193 14.08 -23.45 -10.83
CA ARG A 193 15.36 -24.15 -11.05
C ARG A 193 16.13 -24.57 -9.77
N ALA A 194 15.48 -25.02 -8.70
CA ALA A 194 16.21 -25.61 -7.56
C ALA A 194 15.92 -27.12 -7.40
N PRO A 195 16.93 -28.02 -7.44
CA PRO A 195 16.72 -29.41 -7.04
C PRO A 195 16.39 -29.50 -5.54
N ALA A 196 15.56 -30.49 -5.18
CA ALA A 196 14.86 -30.62 -3.90
C ALA A 196 15.74 -30.74 -2.63
N SER A 197 17.07 -30.75 -2.74
CA SER A 197 17.99 -31.14 -1.65
C SER A 197 18.67 -29.99 -0.90
N VAL A 198 18.20 -28.74 -1.01
CA VAL A 198 18.90 -27.58 -0.41
C VAL A 198 17.98 -26.66 0.40
N PHE A 199 17.33 -27.20 1.44
CA PHE A 199 16.64 -26.41 2.46
C PHE A 199 17.33 -26.60 3.82
N GLY A 200 18.25 -25.68 4.16
CA GLY A 200 18.81 -25.54 5.51
C GLY A 200 18.11 -24.41 6.23
N TRP A 201 17.62 -24.69 7.44
CA TRP A 201 16.90 -23.75 8.30
C TRP A 201 17.90 -22.96 9.15
N THR A 202 17.83 -21.64 9.12
CA THR A 202 18.39 -20.79 10.18
C THR A 202 17.27 -19.93 10.74
N THR A 203 16.78 -20.30 11.91
CA THR A 203 15.95 -19.45 12.77
C THR A 203 16.80 -18.31 13.34
N PRO A 204 16.31 -17.05 13.36
CA PRO A 204 16.93 -16.00 14.16
C PRO A 204 16.74 -16.34 15.65
N SER A 205 17.79 -16.13 16.44
CA SER A 205 17.81 -16.20 17.91
C SER A 205 16.91 -15.16 18.56
#